data_AF-A0A3R7WTP5-F1
#
_entry.id   AF-A0A3R7WTP5-F1
#
_cell.length_a   1.000
_cell.length_b   1.000
_cell.length_c   1.000
_cell.angle_alpha   90.00
_cell.angle_beta   90.00
_cell.angle_gamma   90.00
#
_symmetry.space_group_name_H-M   'P 1'
#
loop_
_entity.id
_entity.type
_entity.pdbx_description
1 polymer ?
#
loop_
_entity_poly.entity_id
_entity_poly.type
_entity_poly.pdbx_seq_one_letter_code
_entity_poly.pdbx_strand_id
1 'polypeptide(L)'
;MDELEKLREKIDKLDKTIADLIYKRQSLSSEILKSKKGKFTYDPVREKKLMNKIFSYNINQKLAERIWRQIIGYNLSEQKKLKIGFIKNDRFSLAAYDAYFGPYFDDIGFENEKDLILELKQNKIDLAIVDKSSTIFDDLDISVQIVSEFPLIENFYKKKYFILK
;
A
#
# COMPACT_ATOMS: atom_id res chain seq x y z
N MET A 1 32.21 0.64 29.25
CA MET A 1 31.24 0.55 28.14
C MET A 1 32.03 0.37 26.85
N ASP A 2 31.89 -0.79 26.20
CA ASP A 2 32.65 -1.11 24.99
C ASP A 2 32.13 -0.32 23.76
N GLU A 3 32.81 -0.45 22.63
CA GLU A 3 32.45 0.24 21.40
C GLU A 3 31.09 -0.20 20.82
N LEU A 4 30.75 -1.48 20.96
CA LEU A 4 29.47 -2.03 20.52
C LEU A 4 28.31 -1.37 21.28
N GLU A 5 28.44 -1.23 22.59
CA GLU A 5 27.41 -0.61 23.42
C GLU A 5 27.22 0.87 23.07
N LYS A 6 28.31 1.58 22.73
CA LYS A 6 28.23 2.98 22.27
C LYS A 6 27.52 3.11 20.93
N LEU A 7 27.67 2.13 20.04
CA LEU A 7 26.98 2.10 18.76
C LEU A 7 25.49 1.80 18.95
N ARG A 8 25.14 0.87 19.85
CA ARG A 8 23.74 0.55 20.20
C ARG A 8 23.00 1.75 20.78
N GLU A 9 23.60 2.47 21.74
CA GLU A 9 22.97 3.68 22.28
C GLU A 9 22.73 4.77 21.21
N LYS A 10 23.59 4.85 20.19
CA LYS A 10 23.38 5.76 19.06
C LYS A 10 22.21 5.31 18.19
N ILE A 11 22.05 4.01 17.96
CA ILE A 11 20.90 3.42 17.25
C ILE A 11 19.62 3.70 18.03
N ASP A 12 19.58 3.47 19.34
CA ASP A 12 18.38 3.70 20.15
C ASP A 12 17.90 5.16 20.08
N LYS A 13 18.83 6.12 20.09
CA LYS A 13 18.53 7.56 19.92
C LYS A 13 17.97 7.87 18.52
N LEU A 14 18.51 7.22 17.49
CA LEU A 14 18.01 7.35 16.12
C LEU A 14 16.61 6.73 15.99
N ASP A 15 16.39 5.54 16.54
CA ASP A 15 15.10 4.85 16.51
C ASP A 15 14.02 5.65 17.23
N LYS A 16 14.36 6.27 18.38
CA LYS A 16 13.46 7.21 19.05
C LYS A 16 13.09 8.38 18.14
N THR A 17 14.07 8.93 17.42
CA THR A 17 13.83 10.03 16.46
C THR A 17 12.94 9.57 15.30
N ILE A 18 13.16 8.37 14.77
CA ILE A 18 12.34 7.77 13.71
C ILE A 18 10.89 7.61 14.19
N ALA A 19 10.68 7.06 15.39
CA ALA A 19 9.35 6.89 15.97
C ALA A 19 8.62 8.23 16.12
N ASP A 20 9.29 9.26 16.64
CA ASP A 20 8.72 10.59 16.80
C ASP A 20 8.36 11.25 15.46
N LEU A 21 9.18 11.06 14.42
CA LEU A 21 8.91 11.55 13.06
C LEU A 21 7.74 10.81 12.40
N ILE A 22 7.63 9.49 12.58
CA ILE A 22 6.48 8.71 12.12
C ILE A 22 5.21 9.24 12.79
N TYR A 23 5.21 9.38 14.11
CA TYR A 23 4.06 9.90 14.87
C TYR A 23 3.63 11.31 14.39
N LYS A 24 4.58 12.22 14.18
CA LYS A 24 4.30 13.55 13.61
C LYS A 24 3.66 13.44 12.23
N ARG A 25 4.16 12.56 11.36
CA ARG A 25 3.57 12.31 10.03
C ARG A 25 2.15 11.73 10.12
N GLN A 26 1.90 10.83 11.08
CA GLN A 26 0.57 10.27 11.33
C GLN A 26 -0.42 11.37 11.76
N SER A 27 0.00 12.24 12.66
CA SER A 27 -0.80 13.39 13.13
C SER A 27 -1.23 14.30 11.98
N LEU A 28 -0.32 14.60 11.04
CA LEU A 28 -0.65 15.38 9.83
C LEU A 28 -1.69 14.70 8.94
N SER A 29 -1.72 13.36 8.89
CA SER A 29 -2.74 12.63 8.12
C SER A 29 -4.14 12.84 8.72
N SER A 30 -4.23 12.91 10.04
CA SER A 30 -5.48 13.24 10.75
C SER A 30 -5.93 14.68 10.48
N GLU A 31 -5.01 15.63 10.43
CA GLU A 31 -5.29 17.02 10.08
C GLU A 31 -5.78 17.18 8.63
N ILE A 32 -5.19 16.44 7.69
CA ILE A 32 -5.63 16.42 6.28
C ILE A 32 -7.06 15.88 6.16
N LEU A 33 -7.44 14.86 6.93
CA LEU A 33 -8.81 14.37 6.92
C LEU A 33 -9.79 15.44 7.42
N LYS A 34 -9.44 16.18 8.48
CA LYS A 34 -10.24 17.31 8.99
C LYS A 34 -10.38 18.41 7.93
N SER A 35 -9.32 18.76 7.21
CA SER A 35 -9.38 19.80 6.16
C SER A 35 -10.23 19.38 4.95
N LYS A 36 -10.32 18.07 4.67
CA LYS A 36 -11.25 17.49 3.68
C LYS A 36 -12.70 17.41 4.18
N LYS A 37 -13.04 18.04 5.31
CA LYS A 37 -14.35 17.94 5.99
C LYS A 37 -14.76 16.49 6.26
N GLY A 38 -13.78 15.63 6.58
CA GLY A 38 -14.02 14.21 6.84
C GLY A 38 -14.30 13.36 5.60
N LYS A 39 -14.27 13.93 4.38
CA LYS A 39 -14.49 13.15 3.16
C LYS A 39 -13.26 12.29 2.88
N PHE A 40 -13.41 10.98 3.05
CA PHE A 40 -12.39 10.01 2.68
C PHE A 40 -12.16 10.03 1.17
N THR A 41 -10.89 9.94 0.76
CA THR A 41 -10.53 9.79 -0.66
C THR A 41 -9.24 9.00 -0.72
N TYR A 42 -9.33 7.75 -1.19
CA TYR A 42 -8.16 7.00 -1.63
C TYR A 42 -7.61 7.65 -2.90
N ASP A 43 -6.36 8.14 -2.84
CA ASP A 43 -5.72 8.93 -3.89
C ASP A 43 -4.36 8.32 -4.27
N PRO A 44 -4.36 7.25 -5.08
CA PRO A 44 -3.14 6.57 -5.50
C PRO A 44 -2.25 7.44 -6.39
N VAL A 45 -2.79 8.47 -7.04
CA VAL A 45 -1.99 9.46 -7.79
C VAL A 45 -1.11 10.26 -6.83
N ARG A 46 -1.67 10.71 -5.70
CA ARG A 46 -0.91 11.40 -4.64
C ARG A 46 0.12 10.48 -3.98
N GLU A 47 -0.19 9.20 -3.80
CA GLU A 47 0.74 8.19 -3.28
C GLU A 47 1.91 7.95 -4.24
N LYS A 48 1.66 7.80 -5.54
CA LYS A 48 2.72 7.66 -6.55
C LYS A 48 3.63 8.87 -6.57
N LYS A 49 3.07 10.09 -6.50
CA LYS A 49 3.85 11.34 -6.37
C LYS A 49 4.70 11.36 -5.11
N LEU A 50 4.16 10.88 -3.98
CA LEU A 50 4.92 10.74 -2.75
C LEU A 50 6.09 9.78 -2.94
N MET A 51 5.83 8.58 -3.46
CA MET A 51 6.85 7.54 -3.65
C MET A 51 8.00 8.02 -4.54
N ASN A 52 7.68 8.64 -5.68
CA ASN A 52 8.68 9.23 -6.56
C ASN A 52 9.57 10.26 -5.83
N LYS A 53 8.98 11.07 -4.93
CA LYS A 53 9.74 12.00 -4.11
C LYS A 53 10.64 11.27 -3.11
N ILE A 54 10.15 10.21 -2.46
CA ILE A 54 10.95 9.42 -1.52
C ILE A 54 12.13 8.74 -2.23
N PHE A 55 11.91 8.21 -3.44
CA PHE A 55 12.95 7.57 -4.24
C PHE A 55 14.07 8.53 -4.69
N SER A 56 13.83 9.85 -4.63
CA SER A 56 14.84 10.87 -4.88
C SER A 56 15.75 11.17 -3.69
N TYR A 57 15.44 10.63 -2.50
CA TYR A 57 16.25 10.81 -1.30
C TYR A 57 17.36 9.75 -1.22
N ASN A 58 18.33 9.99 -0.32
CA ASN A 58 19.42 9.05 -0.07
C ASN A 58 18.95 7.85 0.78
N ILE A 59 18.13 6.99 0.17
CA ILE A 59 17.61 5.76 0.76
C ILE A 59 17.50 4.69 -0.33
N ASN A 60 17.74 3.43 0.04
CA ASN A 60 17.48 2.32 -0.87
C ASN A 60 16.00 2.31 -1.30
N GLN A 61 15.74 2.41 -2.60
CA GLN A 61 14.39 2.62 -3.13
C GLN A 61 13.45 1.43 -2.84
N LYS A 62 13.97 0.20 -2.85
CA LYS A 62 13.20 -1.01 -2.52
C LYS A 62 12.78 -1.03 -1.05
N LEU A 63 13.70 -0.68 -0.15
CA LEU A 63 13.40 -0.51 1.27
C LEU A 63 12.38 0.62 1.48
N ALA A 64 12.59 1.75 0.79
CA ALA A 64 11.72 2.91 0.89
C ALA A 64 10.28 2.60 0.46
N GLU A 65 10.08 1.88 -0.65
CA GLU A 65 8.75 1.50 -1.10
C GLU A 65 8.03 0.66 -0.02
N ARG A 66 8.74 -0.31 0.58
CA ARG A 66 8.19 -1.17 1.65
C ARG A 66 7.79 -0.35 2.88
N ILE A 67 8.70 0.46 3.41
CA ILE A 67 8.46 1.25 4.62
C ILE A 67 7.30 2.23 4.39
N TRP A 68 7.33 3.00 3.29
CA TRP A 68 6.29 4.00 3.06
C TRP A 68 4.94 3.39 2.72
N ARG A 69 4.87 2.22 2.08
CA ARG A 69 3.60 1.51 1.86
C ARG A 69 2.95 1.15 3.19
N GLN A 70 3.71 0.63 4.15
CA GLN A 70 3.17 0.30 5.48
C GLN A 70 2.69 1.54 6.24
N ILE A 71 3.47 2.63 6.23
CA ILE A 71 3.07 3.89 6.89
C ILE A 71 1.80 4.47 6.22
N ILE A 72 1.71 4.42 4.89
CA ILE A 72 0.52 4.91 4.16
C ILE A 72 -0.69 4.02 4.43
N GLY A 73 -0.54 2.70 4.33
CA GLY A 73 -1.59 1.72 4.55
C GLY A 73 -2.20 1.87 5.94
N TYR A 74 -1.37 1.93 6.98
CA TYR A 74 -1.83 2.17 8.34
C TYR A 74 -2.65 3.47 8.44
N ASN A 75 -2.09 4.61 8.00
CA ASN A 75 -2.76 5.91 8.07
C ASN A 75 -4.06 5.99 7.27
N LEU A 76 -4.14 5.25 6.16
CA LEU A 76 -5.33 5.18 5.33
C LEU A 76 -6.41 4.34 6.02
N SER A 77 -6.01 3.24 6.67
CA SER A 77 -6.92 2.35 7.41
C SER A 77 -7.55 3.02 8.63
N GLU A 78 -6.85 3.96 9.26
CA GLU A 78 -7.38 4.77 10.37
C GLU A 78 -8.49 5.74 9.91
N GLN A 79 -8.55 6.04 8.62
CA GLN A 79 -9.57 6.93 8.04
C GLN A 79 -10.78 6.16 7.52
N LYS A 80 -10.55 5.01 6.87
CA LYS A 80 -11.60 4.09 6.41
C LYS A 80 -11.04 2.67 6.34
N LYS A 81 -11.76 1.72 6.92
CA LYS A 81 -11.54 0.28 6.69
C LYS A 81 -12.12 -0.09 5.33
N LEU A 82 -11.25 -0.18 4.33
CA LEU A 82 -11.55 -0.66 2.99
C LEU A 82 -11.64 -2.19 3.00
N LYS A 83 -12.49 -2.74 2.12
CA LYS A 83 -12.52 -4.16 1.77
C LYS A 83 -11.71 -4.37 0.50
N ILE A 84 -10.70 -5.23 0.56
CA ILE A 84 -9.74 -5.40 -0.53
C ILE A 84 -9.74 -6.86 -0.98
N GLY A 85 -9.99 -7.08 -2.26
CA GLY A 85 -9.98 -8.41 -2.85
C GLY A 85 -8.62 -8.80 -3.43
N PHE A 86 -8.27 -10.07 -3.33
CA PHE A 86 -7.08 -10.68 -3.94
C PHE A 86 -7.35 -12.13 -4.36
N ILE A 87 -6.41 -12.75 -5.07
CA ILE A 87 -6.53 -14.13 -5.55
C ILE A 87 -5.85 -15.08 -4.56
N LYS A 88 -6.64 -15.90 -3.85
CA LYS A 88 -6.12 -16.68 -2.70
C LYS A 88 -5.32 -17.92 -3.10
N ASN A 89 -5.52 -18.45 -4.30
CA ASN A 89 -4.73 -19.58 -4.82
C ASN A 89 -3.39 -19.14 -5.42
N ASP A 90 -3.14 -17.83 -5.55
CA ASP A 90 -1.82 -17.26 -5.87
C ASP A 90 -1.16 -16.71 -4.60
N ARG A 91 -0.21 -17.48 -4.04
CA ARG A 91 0.58 -17.05 -2.87
C ARG A 91 1.28 -15.69 -3.08
N PHE A 92 1.62 -15.34 -4.32
CA PHE A 92 2.27 -14.06 -4.62
C PHE A 92 1.27 -12.90 -4.64
N SER A 93 -0.01 -13.17 -4.92
CA SER A 93 -1.09 -12.18 -4.81
C SER A 93 -1.30 -11.78 -3.35
N LEU A 94 -1.38 -12.74 -2.43
CA LEU A 94 -1.44 -12.46 -0.98
C LEU A 94 -0.18 -11.71 -0.51
N ALA A 95 1.02 -12.16 -0.92
CA ALA A 95 2.25 -11.46 -0.57
C ALA A 95 2.28 -10.02 -1.13
N ALA A 96 1.71 -9.78 -2.30
CA ALA A 96 1.63 -8.45 -2.89
C ALA A 96 0.62 -7.57 -2.16
N TYR A 97 -0.51 -8.14 -1.74
CA TYR A 97 -1.49 -7.49 -0.88
C TYR A 97 -0.82 -7.01 0.42
N ASP A 98 -0.20 -7.91 1.18
CA ASP A 98 0.46 -7.58 2.45
C ASP A 98 1.53 -6.50 2.27
N ALA A 99 2.28 -6.60 1.18
CA ALA A 99 3.40 -5.72 0.95
C ALA A 99 3.00 -4.33 0.42
N TYR A 100 1.79 -4.17 -0.14
CA TYR A 100 1.22 -2.89 -0.58
C TYR A 100 0.33 -2.25 0.48
N PHE A 101 -0.62 -3.01 1.04
CA PHE A 101 -1.66 -2.52 1.95
C PHE A 101 -1.31 -2.74 3.41
N GLY A 102 -0.56 -3.79 3.72
CA GLY A 102 -0.34 -4.26 5.10
C GLY A 102 -1.59 -4.92 5.70
N PRO A 103 -1.49 -5.41 6.95
CA PRO A 103 -2.56 -6.16 7.61
C PRO A 103 -3.63 -5.24 8.24
N TYR A 104 -3.89 -4.07 7.65
CA TYR A 104 -4.66 -3.00 8.29
C TYR A 104 -6.11 -2.87 7.81
N PHE A 105 -6.46 -3.57 6.74
CA PHE A 105 -7.75 -3.52 6.04
C PHE A 105 -8.47 -4.87 6.10
N ASP A 106 -9.76 -4.86 5.78
CA ASP A 106 -10.51 -6.10 5.59
C ASP A 106 -10.11 -6.70 4.23
N ASP A 107 -9.69 -7.96 4.22
CA ASP A 107 -9.31 -8.67 3.00
C ASP A 107 -10.27 -9.81 2.66
N ILE A 108 -10.49 -10.05 1.36
CA ILE A 108 -11.31 -11.15 0.86
C ILE A 108 -10.54 -11.88 -0.22
N GLY A 109 -10.30 -13.18 0.02
CA GLY A 109 -9.64 -14.06 -0.94
C GLY A 109 -10.64 -14.69 -1.92
N PHE A 110 -10.40 -14.53 -3.22
CA PHE A 110 -11.20 -15.08 -4.30
C PHE A 110 -10.49 -16.25 -4.99
N GLU A 111 -11.26 -17.24 -5.45
CA GLU A 111 -10.73 -18.40 -6.18
C GLU A 111 -10.27 -18.06 -7.60
N ASN A 112 -10.91 -17.06 -8.22
CA ASN A 112 -10.62 -16.65 -9.59
C ASN A 112 -10.87 -15.14 -9.80
N GLU A 113 -10.27 -14.61 -10.85
CA GLU A 113 -10.30 -13.18 -11.17
C GLU A 113 -11.69 -12.71 -11.64
N LYS A 114 -12.50 -13.58 -12.24
CA LYS A 114 -13.85 -13.20 -12.70
C LYS A 114 -14.75 -12.84 -11.52
N ASP A 115 -14.75 -13.68 -10.48
CA ASP A 115 -15.53 -13.42 -9.27
C ASP A 115 -15.02 -12.18 -8.53
N LEU A 116 -13.69 -12.01 -8.44
CA LEU A 116 -13.07 -10.81 -7.86
C LEU A 116 -13.54 -9.53 -8.57
N ILE A 117 -13.50 -9.50 -9.91
CA ILE A 117 -13.92 -8.34 -10.70
C ILE A 117 -15.43 -8.11 -10.60
N LEU A 118 -16.24 -9.18 -10.59
CA LEU A 118 -17.69 -9.06 -10.41
C LEU A 118 -18.04 -8.38 -9.08
N GLU A 119 -17.39 -8.77 -7.99
CA GLU A 119 -17.61 -8.24 -6.66
C GLU A 119 -17.11 -6.80 -6.52
N LEU A 120 -16.04 -6.44 -7.23
CA LEU A 120 -15.59 -5.04 -7.37
C LEU A 120 -16.65 -4.18 -8.08
N LYS A 121 -17.17 -4.64 -9.23
CA LYS A 121 -18.23 -3.93 -9.98
C LYS A 121 -19.51 -3.74 -9.17
N GLN A 122 -19.84 -4.71 -8.33
CA GLN A 122 -21.01 -4.64 -7.44
C GLN A 122 -20.77 -3.79 -6.19
N ASN A 123 -19.60 -3.15 -6.04
CA ASN A 123 -19.19 -2.37 -4.86
C ASN A 123 -19.24 -3.17 -3.54
N LYS A 124 -19.07 -4.51 -3.61
CA LYS A 124 -18.98 -5.36 -2.41
C LYS A 124 -17.58 -5.37 -1.81
N ILE A 125 -16.58 -5.09 -2.64
CA ILE A 125 -15.22 -4.72 -2.25
C ILE A 125 -14.89 -3.32 -2.79
N ASP A 126 -13.99 -2.61 -2.11
CA ASP A 126 -13.59 -1.24 -2.47
C ASP A 126 -12.41 -1.22 -3.47
N LEU A 127 -11.52 -2.21 -3.40
CA LEU A 127 -10.31 -2.31 -4.22
C LEU A 127 -10.00 -3.78 -4.53
N ALA A 128 -9.24 -4.01 -5.59
CA ALA A 128 -8.67 -5.33 -5.89
C ALA A 128 -7.19 -5.22 -6.25
N ILE A 129 -6.41 -6.27 -5.96
CA ILE A 129 -5.04 -6.43 -6.44
C ILE A 129 -4.95 -7.63 -7.38
N VAL A 130 -4.49 -7.39 -8.61
CA VAL A 130 -4.45 -8.40 -9.68
C VAL A 130 -3.08 -8.38 -10.35
N ASP A 131 -2.55 -9.56 -10.69
CA ASP A 131 -1.28 -9.67 -11.42
C ASP A 131 -1.41 -8.95 -12.76
N LYS A 132 -0.44 -8.08 -13.08
CA LYS A 132 -0.39 -7.29 -14.32
C LYS A 132 -0.39 -8.16 -15.58
N SER A 133 0.06 -9.42 -15.50
CA SER A 133 0.03 -10.35 -16.64
C SER A 133 -1.30 -11.09 -16.81
N SER A 134 -2.31 -10.82 -15.97
CA SER A 134 -3.63 -11.44 -16.10
C SER A 134 -4.29 -11.09 -17.44
N THR A 135 -5.02 -12.04 -18.02
CA THR A 135 -5.85 -11.83 -19.21
C THR A 135 -7.17 -11.12 -18.88
N ILE A 136 -7.53 -10.96 -17.59
CA ILE A 136 -8.79 -10.31 -17.20
C ILE A 136 -8.88 -8.86 -17.68
N PHE A 137 -7.73 -8.23 -17.94
CA PHE A 137 -7.66 -6.85 -18.44
C PHE A 137 -8.18 -6.70 -19.87
N ASP A 138 -8.18 -7.76 -20.68
CA ASP A 138 -8.74 -7.75 -22.03
C ASP A 138 -10.28 -7.66 -21.99
N ASP A 139 -10.88 -8.16 -20.89
CA ASP A 139 -12.33 -8.20 -20.66
C ASP A 139 -12.82 -7.09 -19.71
N LEU A 140 -11.95 -6.18 -19.27
CA LEU A 140 -12.37 -5.08 -18.40
C LEU A 140 -13.22 -4.06 -19.17
N ASP A 141 -14.35 -3.69 -18.57
CA ASP A 141 -15.15 -2.57 -19.04
C ASP A 141 -14.77 -1.27 -18.32
N ILE A 142 -15.41 -0.16 -18.72
CA ILE A 142 -15.16 1.19 -18.20
C ILE A 142 -15.48 1.33 -16.70
N SER A 143 -16.22 0.39 -16.10
CA SER A 143 -16.63 0.48 -14.68
C SER A 143 -15.49 0.16 -13.70
N VAL A 144 -14.41 -0.47 -14.16
CA VAL A 144 -13.24 -0.80 -13.34
C VAL A 144 -12.03 -0.05 -13.85
N GLN A 145 -11.30 0.61 -12.95
CA GLN A 145 -10.15 1.44 -13.29
C GLN A 145 -8.88 0.91 -12.64
N ILE A 146 -7.79 0.85 -13.40
CA ILE A 146 -6.44 0.69 -12.84
C ILE A 146 -6.03 2.02 -12.22
N VAL A 147 -5.92 2.06 -10.89
CA VAL A 147 -5.64 3.29 -10.15
C VAL A 147 -4.20 3.37 -9.63
N SER A 148 -3.51 2.24 -9.50
CA SER A 148 -2.10 2.17 -9.13
C SER A 148 -1.44 0.92 -9.70
N GLU A 149 -0.10 0.91 -9.69
CA GLU A 149 0.71 -0.28 -9.93
C GLU A 149 1.61 -0.57 -8.72
N PHE A 150 2.07 -1.81 -8.62
CA PHE A 150 2.99 -2.25 -7.59
C PHE A 150 3.86 -3.45 -8.02
N PRO A 151 5.15 -3.49 -7.66
CA PRO A 151 5.91 -2.37 -7.13
C PRO A 151 6.25 -1.33 -8.20
N LEU A 152 6.60 -0.15 -7.73
CA LEU A 152 6.97 0.98 -8.56
C LEU A 152 8.39 0.83 -9.11
N ILE A 153 9.31 0.26 -8.33
CA ILE A 153 10.74 0.20 -8.68
C ILE A 153 11.12 -1.11 -9.37
N GLU A 154 11.12 -2.21 -8.61
CA GLU A 154 11.53 -3.53 -9.10
C GLU A 154 10.37 -4.51 -9.04
N ASN A 155 10.40 -5.54 -9.87
CA ASN A 155 9.37 -6.58 -9.84
C ASN A 155 9.40 -7.33 -8.50
N PHE A 156 8.22 -7.52 -7.89
CA PHE A 156 8.08 -8.32 -6.68
C PHE A 156 7.93 -9.79 -7.07
N TYR A 157 8.91 -10.63 -6.72
CA TYR A 157 8.95 -12.02 -7.19
C TYR A 157 8.80 -12.14 -8.72
N LYS A 158 9.44 -11.23 -9.47
CA LYS A 158 9.34 -11.11 -10.94
C LYS A 158 7.95 -10.72 -11.48
N LYS A 159 6.98 -10.43 -10.61
CA LYS A 159 5.63 -9.97 -10.96
C LYS A 159 5.46 -8.46 -10.71
N LYS A 160 4.47 -7.89 -11.42
CA LYS A 160 3.86 -6.59 -11.10
C LYS A 160 2.37 -6.80 -10.93
N TYR A 161 1.74 -5.92 -10.18
CA TYR A 161 0.33 -5.96 -9.85
C TYR A 161 -0.30 -4.62 -10.15
N PHE A 162 -1.56 -4.67 -10.57
CA PHE A 162 -2.41 -3.50 -10.64
C PHE A 162 -3.35 -3.45 -9.45
N ILE A 163 -3.57 -2.24 -8.98
CA ILE A 163 -4.62 -1.94 -8.02
C ILE A 163 -5.80 -1.41 -8.80
N LEU A 164 -6.93 -2.08 -8.65
CA LEU A 164 -8.18 -1.78 -9.32
C LEU A 164 -9.16 -1.12 -8.34
N LYS A 165 -10.01 -0.27 -8.87
CA LYS A 165 -11.10 0.39 -8.17
C LYS A 165 -12.34 0.45 -9.06
#